data_AF-A0A5R9FZN2-F1
#
_entry.id   AF-A0A5R9FZN2-F1
#
_cell.length_a   1.000
_cell.length_b   1.000
_cell.length_c   1.000
_cell.angle_alpha   90.00
_cell.angle_beta   90.00
_cell.angle_gamma   90.00
#
_symmetry.space_group_name_H-M   'P 1'
#
loop_
_entity.id
_entity.type
_entity.pdbx_description
1 polymer ?
#
loop_
_entity_poly.entity_id
_entity_poly.type
_entity_poly.pdbx_seq_one_letter_code
_entity_poly.pdbx_strand_id
1 'polypeptide(L)'
;MRRRSSPRDGAVLSEAGKESLSQRRRPRRRYFPLWEELAVLTAHDGRCVYCLAPSEVKDHVIPITRGGDDEPRNLAPACNACNDAKGDRTPLEFAALRLHPGAWKPGGHPGNQRLVDEFDRLRHAYPMWVKRIEFTQIEVLDARRRAWFHHDLRNTYFNAPTTPTIRVKAAICRSLGAGHTAAAQAAGWPTATWPPFRVLQPRQWHRPVSENPRDWHRVL
;
A
#
# COMPACT_ATOMS: atom_id res chain seq x y z
N MET A 1 -48.83 -43.02 19.68
CA MET A 1 -48.27 -41.88 20.47
C MET A 1 -47.47 -40.98 19.54
N ARG A 2 -47.71 -39.67 19.62
CA ARG A 2 -47.23 -38.65 18.66
C ARG A 2 -45.72 -38.39 18.81
N ARG A 3 -45.07 -38.13 17.67
CA ARG A 3 -43.68 -37.66 17.50
C ARG A 3 -43.35 -36.47 18.41
N ARG A 4 -42.13 -36.44 18.95
CA ARG A 4 -41.41 -35.18 19.21
C ARG A 4 -39.97 -35.31 18.75
N SER A 5 -39.66 -34.47 17.79
CA SER A 5 -38.34 -34.19 17.22
C SER A 5 -37.98 -32.74 17.55
N SER A 6 -36.66 -32.47 17.59
CA SER A 6 -35.96 -31.17 17.56
C SER A 6 -35.58 -30.54 18.92
N PRO A 7 -34.54 -29.67 19.02
CA PRO A 7 -33.63 -29.19 17.95
C PRO A 7 -32.12 -29.25 18.27
N ARG A 8 -31.34 -29.19 17.19
CA ARG A 8 -29.93 -28.77 17.17
C ARG A 8 -29.89 -27.24 17.33
N ASP A 9 -29.16 -26.75 18.32
CA ASP A 9 -28.92 -25.32 18.50
C ASP A 9 -27.93 -24.80 17.45
N GLY A 10 -28.48 -24.37 16.31
CA GLY A 10 -27.83 -23.44 15.41
C GLY A 10 -28.03 -22.03 15.93
N ALA A 11 -26.98 -21.42 16.49
CA ALA A 11 -26.99 -20.01 16.83
C ALA A 11 -27.10 -19.18 15.54
N VAL A 12 -28.33 -18.77 15.21
CA VAL A 12 -28.63 -17.78 14.19
C VAL A 12 -28.18 -16.42 14.71
N LEU A 13 -27.15 -15.84 14.08
CA LEU A 13 -26.81 -14.43 14.27
C LEU A 13 -28.03 -13.57 13.93
N SER A 14 -28.45 -12.73 14.88
CA SER A 14 -29.60 -11.83 14.71
C SER A 14 -29.40 -10.87 13.54
N GLU A 15 -30.47 -10.56 12.81
CA GLU A 15 -30.45 -9.62 11.67
C GLU A 15 -29.92 -8.23 12.04
N ALA A 16 -30.00 -7.85 13.32
CA ALA A 16 -29.43 -6.62 13.86
C ALA A 16 -27.89 -6.52 13.72
N GLY A 17 -27.19 -7.65 13.55
CA GLY A 17 -25.73 -7.68 13.34
C GLY A 17 -25.28 -7.37 11.92
N LYS A 18 -26.18 -7.46 10.93
CA LYS A 18 -25.83 -7.26 9.50
C LYS A 18 -25.96 -5.81 9.04
N GLU A 19 -26.74 -4.98 9.72
CA GLU A 19 -26.97 -3.58 9.33
C GLU A 19 -25.86 -2.61 9.75
N SER A 20 -25.05 -2.94 10.76
CA SER A 20 -24.08 -1.98 11.34
C SER A 20 -22.76 -1.79 10.57
N LEU A 21 -22.45 -2.63 9.58
CA LEU A 21 -21.23 -2.54 8.78
C LEU A 21 -21.38 -1.66 7.52
N SER A 22 -22.61 -1.38 7.09
CA SER A 22 -22.89 -0.65 5.84
C SER A 22 -22.94 0.88 5.99
N GLN A 23 -22.97 1.39 7.23
CA GLN A 23 -23.21 2.81 7.53
C GLN A 23 -22.01 3.56 8.12
N ARG A 24 -20.78 3.00 8.08
CA ARG A 24 -19.59 3.83 8.38
C ARG A 24 -19.39 4.82 7.24
N ARG A 25 -19.84 6.07 7.45
CA ARG A 25 -19.51 7.21 6.59
C ARG A 25 -18.01 7.15 6.29
N ARG A 26 -17.65 7.01 5.00
CA ARG A 26 -16.24 7.09 4.59
C ARG A 26 -15.69 8.41 5.13
N PRO A 27 -14.59 8.41 5.90
CA PRO A 27 -14.01 9.64 6.41
C PRO A 27 -13.77 10.58 5.23
N ARG A 28 -14.12 11.86 5.40
CA ARG A 28 -13.81 12.88 4.38
C ARG A 28 -12.30 12.85 4.17
N ARG A 29 -11.85 12.42 2.98
CA ARG A 29 -10.44 12.47 2.62
C ARG A 29 -9.95 13.91 2.79
N ARG A 30 -8.85 14.09 3.53
CA ARG A 30 -8.20 15.39 3.67
C ARG A 30 -7.84 15.89 2.27
N TYR A 31 -7.87 17.20 2.11
CA TYR A 31 -7.30 17.79 0.91
C TYR A 31 -5.78 17.78 1.04
N PHE A 32 -5.12 17.08 0.12
CA PHE A 32 -3.67 17.06 0.04
C PHE A 32 -3.17 18.30 -0.70
N PRO A 33 -2.24 19.07 -0.13
CA PRO A 33 -1.57 20.12 -0.87
C PRO A 33 -0.94 19.56 -2.15
N LEU A 34 -0.89 20.38 -3.21
CA LEU A 34 -0.38 19.94 -4.50
C LEU A 34 1.05 19.37 -4.44
N TRP A 35 1.91 19.97 -3.61
CA TRP A 35 3.28 19.46 -3.40
C TRP A 35 3.30 18.03 -2.87
N GLU A 36 2.37 17.68 -2.00
CA GLU A 36 2.31 16.34 -1.40
C GLU A 36 1.79 15.33 -2.42
N GLU A 37 0.81 15.76 -3.25
CA GLU A 37 0.35 14.93 -4.37
C GLU A 37 1.48 14.60 -5.33
N LEU A 38 2.25 15.63 -5.71
CA LEU A 38 3.38 15.52 -6.60
C LEU A 38 4.49 14.67 -6.01
N ALA A 39 4.87 14.92 -4.76
CA ALA A 39 5.93 14.21 -4.08
C ALA A 39 5.68 12.70 -4.06
N VAL A 40 4.43 12.28 -3.78
CA VAL A 40 4.04 10.86 -3.77
C VAL A 40 3.93 10.30 -5.19
N LEU A 41 3.23 10.98 -6.11
CA LEU A 41 2.99 10.45 -7.46
C LEU A 41 4.27 10.32 -8.28
N THR A 42 5.27 11.18 -8.06
CA THR A 42 6.56 11.15 -8.77
C THR A 42 7.63 10.34 -8.05
N ALA A 43 7.37 9.87 -6.82
CA ALA A 43 8.26 8.95 -6.14
C ALA A 43 8.33 7.61 -6.89
N HIS A 44 9.37 6.83 -6.60
CA HIS A 44 9.66 5.58 -7.30
C HIS A 44 9.68 5.77 -8.83
N ASP A 45 10.28 6.88 -9.29
CA ASP A 45 10.38 7.25 -10.70
C ASP A 45 9.01 7.37 -11.41
N GLY A 46 7.99 7.79 -10.66
CA GLY A 46 6.62 7.90 -11.17
C GLY A 46 5.99 6.56 -11.54
N ARG A 47 6.45 5.45 -10.95
CA ARG A 47 5.97 4.10 -11.24
C ARG A 47 5.18 3.54 -10.06
N CYS A 48 4.22 2.68 -10.38
CA CYS A 48 3.43 1.94 -9.43
C CYS A 48 4.33 0.97 -8.64
N VAL A 49 4.29 1.04 -7.31
CA VAL A 49 5.08 0.15 -6.43
C VAL A 49 4.75 -1.34 -6.64
N TYR A 50 3.54 -1.65 -7.09
CA TYR A 50 3.05 -3.02 -7.27
C TYR A 50 3.44 -3.63 -8.63
N CYS A 51 3.25 -2.88 -9.73
CA CYS A 51 3.38 -3.42 -11.09
C CYS A 51 4.34 -2.65 -12.01
N LEU A 52 4.97 -1.56 -11.54
CA LEU A 52 5.87 -0.69 -12.30
C LEU A 52 5.25 0.07 -13.49
N ALA A 53 3.96 -0.09 -13.77
CA ALA A 53 3.24 0.78 -14.69
C ALA A 53 3.25 2.24 -14.19
N PRO A 54 3.02 3.25 -15.03
CA PRO A 54 2.94 4.64 -14.58
C PRO A 54 1.98 4.83 -13.41
N SER A 55 2.40 5.57 -12.40
CA SER A 55 1.57 5.93 -11.24
C SER A 55 0.46 6.87 -11.67
N GLU A 56 -0.74 6.70 -11.14
CA GLU A 56 -1.93 7.50 -11.46
C GLU A 56 -2.67 7.99 -10.22
N VAL A 57 -2.49 7.30 -9.10
CA VAL A 57 -3.15 7.61 -7.83
C VAL A 57 -2.20 7.38 -6.67
N LYS A 58 -2.54 7.95 -5.53
CA LYS A 58 -1.89 7.67 -4.25
C LYS A 58 -2.69 6.58 -3.57
N ASP A 59 -2.03 5.46 -3.30
CA ASP A 59 -2.59 4.35 -2.53
C ASP A 59 -2.17 4.48 -1.07
N HIS A 60 -3.11 4.21 -0.16
CA HIS A 60 -2.83 4.04 1.26
C HIS A 60 -2.27 2.64 1.46
N VAL A 61 -0.98 2.52 1.76
CA VAL A 61 -0.29 1.23 1.93
C VAL A 61 -1.06 0.35 2.91
N ILE A 62 -1.34 0.88 4.10
CA ILE A 62 -2.33 0.33 5.03
C ILE A 62 -3.66 1.07 4.82
N PRO A 63 -4.75 0.38 4.48
CA PRO A 63 -6.05 1.01 4.28
C PRO A 63 -6.51 1.78 5.52
N ILE A 64 -7.12 2.96 5.34
CA ILE A 64 -7.71 3.76 6.44
C ILE A 64 -8.76 2.94 7.21
N THR A 65 -9.54 2.13 6.49
CA THR A 65 -10.54 1.20 7.04
C THR A 65 -9.95 0.16 7.98
N ARG A 66 -8.63 -0.06 7.92
CA ARG A 66 -7.86 -0.97 8.76
C ARG A 66 -6.87 -0.27 9.69
N GLY A 67 -7.08 1.02 9.96
CA GLY A 67 -6.27 1.78 10.91
C GLY A 67 -5.02 2.44 10.32
N GLY A 68 -4.86 2.44 8.99
CA GLY A 68 -3.85 3.25 8.34
C GLY A 68 -4.15 4.76 8.46
N ASP A 69 -3.11 5.57 8.64
CA ASP A 69 -3.24 7.02 8.68
C ASP A 69 -3.30 7.65 7.27
N ASP A 70 -3.78 8.89 7.20
CA ASP A 70 -3.87 9.70 5.98
C ASP A 70 -2.63 10.61 5.84
N GLU A 71 -1.45 10.10 6.19
CA GLU A 71 -0.18 10.84 6.19
C GLU A 71 0.78 10.35 5.10
N PRO A 72 1.71 11.18 4.60
CA PRO A 72 2.67 10.81 3.56
C PRO A 72 3.44 9.51 3.79
N ARG A 73 3.66 9.13 5.06
CA ARG A 73 4.33 7.87 5.44
C ARG A 73 3.54 6.63 5.06
N ASN A 74 2.22 6.74 4.89
CA ASN A 74 1.33 5.65 4.50
C ASN A 74 0.88 5.77 3.04
N LEU A 75 1.44 6.70 2.26
CA LEU A 75 1.08 6.90 0.86
C LEU A 75 2.16 6.34 -0.08
N ALA A 76 1.73 5.67 -1.15
CA ALA A 76 2.61 5.17 -2.20
C ALA A 76 2.02 5.43 -3.61
N PRO A 77 2.85 5.62 -4.65
CA PRO A 77 2.38 5.73 -6.01
C PRO A 77 1.84 4.39 -6.53
N ALA A 78 0.63 4.41 -7.09
CA ALA A 78 -0.01 3.25 -7.70
C ALA A 78 -0.72 3.61 -9.01
N CYS A 79 -0.87 2.65 -9.92
CA CYS A 79 -1.81 2.81 -11.06
C CYS A 79 -3.24 2.52 -10.60
N ASN A 80 -4.24 3.00 -11.37
CA ASN A 80 -5.65 2.82 -11.04
C ASN A 80 -6.01 1.33 -10.89
N ALA A 81 -5.57 0.50 -11.84
CA ALA A 81 -5.88 -0.94 -11.84
C ALA A 81 -5.35 -1.66 -10.58
N CYS A 82 -4.14 -1.32 -10.11
CA CYS A 82 -3.59 -1.92 -8.90
C CYS A 82 -4.25 -1.38 -7.63
N ASN A 83 -4.51 -0.07 -7.56
CA ASN A 83 -5.21 0.55 -6.44
C ASN A 83 -6.61 -0.07 -6.25
N ASP A 84 -7.36 -0.20 -7.34
CA ASP A 84 -8.72 -0.75 -7.31
C ASP A 84 -8.71 -2.25 -6.96
N ALA A 85 -7.77 -3.01 -7.52
CA ALA A 85 -7.62 -4.43 -7.21
C ALA A 85 -7.18 -4.67 -5.75
N LYS A 86 -6.33 -3.81 -5.18
CA LYS A 86 -5.93 -3.86 -3.77
C LYS A 86 -7.13 -3.58 -2.88
N GLY A 87 -7.83 -2.47 -3.08
CA GLY A 87 -8.96 -2.05 -2.26
C GLY A 87 -8.59 -1.93 -0.77
N ASP A 88 -9.44 -2.46 0.11
CA ASP A 88 -9.23 -2.46 1.57
C ASP A 88 -8.27 -3.56 2.06
N ARG A 89 -7.36 -4.05 1.22
CA ARG A 89 -6.36 -5.08 1.58
C ARG A 89 -5.03 -4.45 1.94
N THR A 90 -4.33 -5.09 2.87
CA THR A 90 -2.91 -4.84 3.15
C THR A 90 -2.04 -5.29 1.96
N PRO A 91 -0.76 -4.86 1.86
CA PRO A 91 0.12 -5.30 0.79
C PRO A 91 0.30 -6.82 0.75
N LEU A 92 0.33 -7.48 1.90
CA LEU A 92 0.47 -8.95 1.98
C LEU A 92 -0.78 -9.66 1.43
N GLU A 93 -1.97 -9.26 1.87
CA GLU A 93 -3.22 -9.83 1.37
C GLU A 93 -3.39 -9.57 -0.14
N PHE A 94 -2.98 -8.39 -0.61
CA PHE A 94 -3.00 -8.09 -2.03
C PHE A 94 -1.98 -8.90 -2.81
N ALA A 95 -0.77 -9.09 -2.29
CA ALA A 95 0.24 -9.93 -2.90
C ALA A 95 -0.24 -11.39 -2.99
N ALA A 96 -0.84 -11.93 -1.93
CA ALA A 96 -1.48 -13.23 -1.96
C ALA A 96 -2.51 -13.27 -3.11
N LEU A 97 -3.53 -12.40 -3.09
CA LEU A 97 -4.57 -12.33 -4.11
C LEU A 97 -4.04 -12.24 -5.55
N ARG A 98 -3.07 -11.35 -5.77
CA ARG A 98 -2.57 -11.02 -7.11
C ARG A 98 -1.60 -12.08 -7.65
N LEU A 99 -0.84 -12.74 -6.77
CA LEU A 99 0.19 -13.70 -7.16
C LEU A 99 -0.33 -15.14 -7.14
N HIS A 100 -1.54 -15.37 -6.59
CA HIS A 100 -2.22 -16.66 -6.69
C HIS A 100 -2.44 -17.04 -8.17
N PRO A 101 -2.09 -18.28 -8.58
CA PRO A 101 -2.24 -18.74 -9.96
C PRO A 101 -3.69 -18.96 -10.43
N GLY A 102 -4.70 -18.62 -9.63
CA GLY A 102 -6.13 -18.78 -9.97
C GLY A 102 -6.82 -19.93 -9.21
N ALA A 103 -8.11 -20.13 -9.49
CA ALA A 103 -8.96 -21.08 -8.77
C ALA A 103 -8.57 -22.54 -9.02
N TRP A 104 -8.50 -23.33 -7.95
CA TRP A 104 -8.36 -24.77 -8.01
C TRP A 104 -9.60 -25.39 -8.67
N LYS A 105 -9.42 -26.13 -9.77
CA LYS A 105 -10.53 -26.88 -10.38
C LYS A 105 -10.80 -28.14 -9.53
N PRO A 106 -12.07 -28.49 -9.24
CA PRO A 106 -12.39 -29.79 -8.66
C PRO A 106 -11.97 -30.89 -9.65
N GLY A 107 -11.07 -31.79 -9.27
CA GLY A 107 -10.59 -32.87 -10.17
C GLY A 107 -9.12 -33.25 -10.07
N GLY A 108 -8.33 -32.60 -9.22
CA GLY A 108 -7.00 -33.09 -8.84
C GLY A 108 -5.86 -32.09 -9.04
N HIS A 109 -4.84 -32.24 -8.19
CA HIS A 109 -3.55 -31.58 -8.31
C HIS A 109 -2.85 -32.03 -9.61
N PRO A 110 -2.46 -31.12 -10.52
CA PRO A 110 -1.49 -31.47 -11.55
C PRO A 110 -0.11 -31.49 -10.87
N GLY A 111 0.19 -32.58 -10.16
CA GLY A 111 1.46 -32.83 -9.49
C GLY A 111 1.84 -31.86 -8.35
N ASN A 112 3.12 -31.89 -7.98
CA ASN A 112 3.74 -31.12 -6.90
C ASN A 112 3.91 -29.61 -7.21
N GLN A 113 3.53 -29.17 -8.41
CA GLN A 113 3.94 -27.90 -9.03
C GLN A 113 2.95 -26.74 -8.80
N ARG A 114 2.33 -26.63 -7.61
CA ARG A 114 1.39 -25.52 -7.35
C ARG A 114 1.59 -24.81 -6.03
N LEU A 115 1.67 -25.53 -4.91
CA LEU A 115 1.81 -24.88 -3.59
C LEU A 115 3.22 -24.33 -3.37
N VAL A 116 4.27 -25.07 -3.74
CA VAL A 116 5.66 -24.58 -3.65
C VAL A 116 5.88 -23.42 -4.61
N ASP A 117 5.40 -23.48 -5.85
CA ASP A 117 5.56 -22.39 -6.82
C ASP A 117 4.76 -21.14 -6.44
N GLU A 118 3.59 -21.31 -5.81
CA GLU A 118 2.81 -20.21 -5.25
C GLU A 118 3.54 -19.58 -4.06
N PHE A 119 4.05 -20.40 -3.14
CA PHE A 119 4.87 -19.94 -2.04
C PHE A 119 6.12 -19.22 -2.53
N ASP A 120 6.84 -19.76 -3.51
CA ASP A 120 8.03 -19.14 -4.06
C ASP A 120 7.72 -17.84 -4.77
N ARG A 121 6.62 -17.74 -5.54
CA ARG A 121 6.20 -16.46 -6.13
C ARG A 121 5.94 -15.40 -5.06
N LEU A 122 5.19 -15.76 -4.01
CA LEU A 122 4.95 -14.84 -2.89
C LEU A 122 6.27 -14.46 -2.19
N ARG A 123 7.11 -15.45 -1.89
CA ARG A 123 8.41 -15.32 -1.21
C ARG A 123 9.38 -14.41 -1.96
N HIS A 124 9.36 -14.39 -3.29
CA HIS A 124 10.25 -13.53 -4.07
C HIS A 124 9.64 -12.16 -4.39
N ALA A 125 8.34 -12.11 -4.71
CA ALA A 125 7.70 -10.86 -5.13
C ALA A 125 7.34 -9.94 -3.95
N TYR A 126 6.88 -10.49 -2.83
CA TYR A 126 6.44 -9.67 -1.70
C TYR A 126 7.58 -8.85 -1.08
N PRO A 127 8.79 -9.39 -0.84
CA PRO A 127 9.92 -8.57 -0.38
C PRO A 127 10.28 -7.45 -1.35
N MET A 128 10.10 -7.64 -2.67
CA MET A 128 10.30 -6.57 -3.65
C MET A 128 9.27 -5.47 -3.53
N TRP A 129 8.00 -5.80 -3.27
CA TRP A 129 6.98 -4.80 -2.99
C TRP A 129 7.27 -4.01 -1.71
N VAL A 130 7.62 -4.71 -0.62
CA VAL A 130 8.01 -4.10 0.65
C VAL A 130 9.17 -3.13 0.43
N LYS A 131 10.22 -3.58 -0.27
CA LYS A 131 11.38 -2.73 -0.58
C LYS A 131 10.96 -1.49 -1.37
N ARG A 132 10.17 -1.62 -2.44
CA ARG A 132 9.71 -0.46 -3.23
C ARG A 132 8.92 0.53 -2.38
N ILE A 133 8.02 0.04 -1.53
CA ILE A 133 7.22 0.86 -0.63
C ILE A 133 8.12 1.59 0.37
N GLU A 134 9.05 0.89 1.02
CA GLU A 134 9.97 1.49 2.00
C GLU A 134 10.88 2.54 1.36
N PHE A 135 11.44 2.27 0.18
CA PHE A 135 12.25 3.25 -0.55
C PHE A 135 11.43 4.46 -1.02
N THR A 136 10.17 4.25 -1.41
CA THR A 136 9.24 5.35 -1.71
C THR A 136 9.02 6.21 -0.46
N GLN A 137 8.83 5.61 0.71
CA GLN A 137 8.62 6.35 1.96
C GLN A 137 9.86 7.16 2.33
N ILE A 138 11.06 6.60 2.18
CA ILE A 138 12.32 7.34 2.35
C ILE A 138 12.32 8.57 1.45
N GLU A 139 12.04 8.37 0.16
CA GLU A 139 12.03 9.43 -0.84
C GLU A 139 11.00 10.52 -0.50
N VAL A 140 9.74 10.16 -0.26
CA VAL A 140 8.63 11.10 0.03
C VAL A 140 8.84 11.89 1.33
N LEU A 141 9.52 11.29 2.31
CA LEU A 141 9.71 11.89 3.62
C LEU A 141 11.03 12.66 3.76
N ASP A 142 11.94 12.54 2.80
CA ASP A 142 13.21 13.26 2.85
C ASP A 142 12.97 14.78 2.80
N ALA A 143 13.48 15.45 3.83
CA ALA A 143 13.18 16.84 4.17
C ALA A 143 13.53 17.81 3.04
N ARG A 144 14.66 17.60 2.36
CA ARG A 144 15.07 18.51 1.28
C ARG A 144 14.40 18.22 -0.08
N ARG A 145 13.75 17.06 -0.30
CA ARG A 145 12.86 16.76 -1.46
C ARG A 145 11.56 17.50 -1.25
N ARG A 146 11.03 17.41 -0.02
CA ARG A 146 9.87 18.20 0.41
C ARG A 146 10.14 19.69 0.26
N ALA A 147 11.28 20.17 0.76
CA ALA A 147 11.68 21.58 0.61
C ALA A 147 11.80 21.99 -0.87
N TRP A 148 12.36 21.11 -1.71
CA TRP A 148 12.46 21.33 -3.15
C TRP A 148 11.07 21.47 -3.79
N PHE A 149 10.12 20.56 -3.53
CA PHE A 149 8.74 20.69 -4.04
C PHE A 149 8.08 21.97 -3.55
N HIS A 150 8.26 22.34 -2.28
CA HIS A 150 7.72 23.58 -1.75
C HIS A 150 8.30 24.81 -2.46
N HIS A 151 9.63 24.88 -2.62
CA HIS A 151 10.30 26.00 -3.26
C HIS A 151 9.95 26.10 -4.75
N ASP A 152 10.13 25.00 -5.48
CA ASP A 152 9.96 25.00 -6.93
C ASP A 152 8.50 25.18 -7.33
N LEU A 153 7.55 24.47 -6.72
CA LEU A 153 6.14 24.66 -7.08
C LEU A 153 5.67 26.07 -6.80
N ARG A 154 6.10 26.62 -5.67
CA ARG A 154 5.81 28.00 -5.28
C ARG A 154 6.35 28.98 -6.31
N ASN A 155 7.61 28.85 -6.72
CA ASN A 155 8.31 29.85 -7.51
C ASN A 155 8.09 29.68 -9.02
N THR A 156 8.02 28.44 -9.50
CA THR A 156 7.95 28.10 -10.93
C THR A 156 6.52 28.16 -11.46
N TYR A 157 5.52 27.74 -10.68
CA TYR A 157 4.16 27.58 -11.21
C TYR A 157 3.13 28.56 -10.64
N PHE A 158 3.26 28.97 -9.38
CA PHE A 158 2.23 29.78 -8.72
C PHE A 158 2.66 31.20 -8.37
N ASN A 159 3.98 31.47 -8.35
CA ASN A 159 4.56 32.71 -7.82
C ASN A 159 3.86 33.20 -6.54
N ALA A 160 3.57 32.28 -5.63
CA ALA A 160 2.78 32.51 -4.42
C ALA A 160 3.67 32.53 -3.18
N PRO A 161 3.22 32.98 -2.00
CA PRO A 161 3.99 32.82 -0.75
C PRO A 161 3.95 31.37 -0.21
N THR A 162 2.93 30.60 -0.55
CA THR A 162 2.74 29.19 -0.14
C THR A 162 2.24 28.35 -1.32
N THR A 163 2.51 27.04 -1.31
CA THR A 163 1.97 26.14 -2.34
C THR A 163 0.46 26.00 -2.18
N PRO A 164 -0.35 26.23 -3.22
CA PRO A 164 -1.79 26.21 -3.10
C PRO A 164 -2.34 24.78 -2.94
N THR A 165 -3.50 24.72 -2.31
CA THR A 165 -4.26 23.50 -2.06
C THR A 165 -5.24 23.30 -3.23
N ILE A 166 -4.71 22.82 -4.38
CA ILE A 166 -5.46 22.62 -5.64
C ILE A 166 -5.38 21.16 -6.08
N ARG A 167 -6.47 20.63 -6.64
CA ARG A 167 -6.61 19.28 -7.16
C ARG A 167 -6.34 19.35 -8.65
N VAL A 168 -5.31 18.66 -9.08
CA VAL A 168 -5.00 18.50 -10.50
C VAL A 168 -5.04 17.02 -10.85
N LYS A 169 -5.26 16.70 -12.13
CA LYS A 169 -5.23 15.30 -12.58
C LYS A 169 -3.82 14.75 -12.41
N ALA A 170 -3.67 13.47 -12.09
CA ALA A 170 -2.35 12.86 -11.91
C ALA A 170 -1.43 12.97 -13.13
N ALA A 171 -1.99 13.00 -14.35
CA ALA A 171 -1.23 13.28 -15.56
C ALA A 171 -0.57 14.68 -15.54
N ILE A 172 -1.30 15.69 -15.06
CA ILE A 172 -0.78 17.05 -14.87
C ILE A 172 0.28 17.01 -13.76
N CYS A 173 0.03 16.32 -12.64
CA CYS A 173 1.03 16.14 -11.60
C CYS A 173 2.36 15.59 -12.16
N ARG A 174 2.30 14.49 -12.93
CA ARG A 174 3.51 13.89 -13.51
C ARG A 174 4.22 14.86 -14.47
N SER A 175 3.48 15.56 -15.32
CA SER A 175 4.04 16.57 -16.23
C SER A 175 4.77 17.67 -15.46
N LEU A 176 4.20 18.14 -14.35
CA LEU A 176 4.79 19.19 -13.52
C LEU A 176 6.04 18.69 -12.77
N GLY A 177 6.15 17.40 -12.45
CA GLY A 177 7.22 16.84 -11.62
C GLY A 177 8.31 16.05 -12.35
N ALA A 178 8.17 15.78 -13.65
CA ALA A 178 9.11 14.92 -14.39
C ALA A 178 10.54 15.50 -14.49
N GLY A 179 10.70 16.75 -14.96
CA GLY A 179 12.03 17.40 -15.05
C GLY A 179 12.68 17.63 -13.69
N HIS A 180 11.85 17.77 -12.68
CA HIS A 180 12.22 18.07 -11.31
C HIS A 180 12.74 16.88 -10.52
N THR A 181 12.14 15.72 -10.72
CA THR A 181 12.59 14.47 -10.11
C THR A 181 14.01 14.13 -10.57
N ALA A 182 14.29 14.33 -11.87
CA ALA A 182 15.63 14.15 -12.43
C ALA A 182 16.65 15.16 -11.87
N ALA A 183 16.28 16.44 -11.75
CA ALA A 183 17.16 17.46 -11.18
C ALA A 183 17.46 17.21 -9.69
N ALA A 184 16.46 16.77 -8.92
CA ALA A 184 16.66 16.38 -7.53
C ALA A 184 17.61 15.18 -7.44
N GLN A 185 17.36 14.10 -8.20
CA GLN A 185 18.26 12.92 -8.20
C GLN A 185 19.70 13.29 -8.55
N ALA A 186 19.90 14.15 -9.57
CA ALA A 186 21.22 14.67 -9.94
C ALA A 186 21.90 15.48 -8.81
N ALA A 187 21.11 16.14 -7.95
CA ALA A 187 21.59 16.87 -6.78
C ALA A 187 21.88 15.98 -5.55
N GLY A 188 21.92 14.64 -5.70
CA GLY A 188 22.30 13.70 -4.64
C GLY A 188 21.14 13.20 -3.79
N TRP A 189 19.96 13.09 -4.39
CA TRP A 189 18.73 12.60 -3.75
C TRP A 189 18.38 11.17 -4.12
N PRO A 190 17.81 10.37 -3.20
CA PRO A 190 17.73 10.60 -1.75
C PRO A 190 19.10 10.45 -1.09
N THR A 191 19.32 11.11 0.05
CA THR A 191 20.61 11.05 0.79
C THR A 191 20.85 9.72 1.53
N ALA A 192 19.88 8.80 1.47
CA ALA A 192 19.92 7.43 1.97
C ALA A 192 20.57 7.27 3.35
N THR A 193 19.86 7.70 4.39
CA THR A 193 19.87 6.98 5.67
C THR A 193 18.58 6.16 5.77
N TRP A 194 18.68 4.91 6.21
CA TRP A 194 17.52 4.05 6.45
C TRP A 194 16.48 4.81 7.31
N PRO A 195 15.17 4.72 7.00
CA PRO A 195 14.17 5.56 7.64
C PRO A 195 14.02 5.17 9.12
N PRO A 196 13.70 6.12 10.01
CA PRO A 196 13.52 5.83 11.44
C PRO A 196 12.27 4.99 11.74
N PHE A 197 11.36 4.81 10.77
CA PHE A 197 10.14 4.01 10.89
C PHE A 197 10.12 2.92 9.82
N ARG A 198 10.06 1.66 10.27
CA ARG A 198 9.83 0.50 9.41
C ARG A 198 8.32 0.27 9.33
N VAL A 199 7.67 0.74 8.27
CA VAL A 199 6.21 0.61 8.12
C VAL A 199 5.82 -0.86 7.90
N LEU A 200 6.69 -1.69 7.32
CA LEU A 200 6.38 -3.07 6.95
C LEU A 200 7.36 -4.12 7.49
N GLN A 201 8.60 -3.78 7.87
CA GLN A 201 9.53 -4.72 8.50
C GLN A 201 9.56 -4.59 10.03
N PRO A 202 8.99 -5.54 10.80
CA PRO A 202 9.31 -5.69 12.22
C PRO A 202 10.83 -5.84 12.41
N ARG A 203 11.39 -5.31 13.51
CA ARG A 203 12.78 -5.57 13.98
C ARG A 203 13.14 -7.08 14.07
N GLN A 204 12.13 -7.93 13.99
CA GLN A 204 12.11 -9.35 14.32
C GLN A 204 12.62 -10.25 13.18
N TRP A 205 12.65 -9.78 11.93
CA TRP A 205 13.04 -10.60 10.76
C TRP A 205 14.52 -11.00 10.71
N HIS A 206 15.36 -10.47 11.62
CA HIS A 206 16.75 -10.89 11.78
C HIS A 206 16.94 -11.97 12.85
N ARG A 207 15.88 -12.38 13.57
CA ARG A 207 15.95 -13.53 14.47
C ARG A 207 15.66 -14.79 13.64
N PRO A 208 16.48 -15.86 13.76
CA PRO A 208 16.11 -17.14 13.19
C PRO A 208 14.75 -17.56 13.75
N VAL A 209 13.86 -18.00 12.87
CA VAL A 209 12.57 -18.58 13.27
C VAL A 209 12.88 -19.81 14.12
N SER A 210 12.35 -19.86 15.34
CA SER A 210 12.55 -21.04 16.19
C SER A 210 11.92 -22.26 15.52
N GLU A 211 12.70 -23.34 15.39
CA GLU A 211 12.20 -24.63 14.89
C GLU A 211 11.29 -25.32 15.91
N ASN A 212 11.21 -24.81 17.15
CA ASN A 212 10.32 -25.32 18.17
C ASN A 212 8.88 -24.80 17.94
N PRO A 213 7.89 -25.67 17.69
CA PRO A 213 6.50 -25.26 17.47
C PRO A 213 5.87 -24.48 18.64
N ARG A 214 6.42 -24.64 19.84
CA ARG A 214 6.02 -23.89 21.04
C ARG A 214 6.57 -22.48 21.10
N ASP A 215 7.33 -22.02 20.12
CA ASP A 215 7.76 -20.62 20.05
C ASP A 215 6.99 -19.85 18.97
N TRP A 216 6.19 -20.54 18.15
CA TRP A 216 5.51 -19.94 17.00
C TRP A 216 4.44 -18.92 17.38
N HIS A 217 3.87 -19.02 18.59
CA HIS A 217 2.95 -18.02 19.14
C HIS A 217 3.62 -16.72 19.59
N ARG A 218 4.96 -16.65 19.57
CA ARG A 218 5.72 -15.41 19.78
C ARG A 218 6.13 -14.73 18.46
N VAL A 219 5.87 -15.40 17.34
CA VAL A 219 6.18 -14.96 15.97
C VAL A 219 4.93 -14.45 15.24
N LEU A 220 3.73 -14.74 15.77
CA LEU A 220 2.43 -14.19 15.34
C LEU A 220 2.06 -12.97 16.19
#